data_AF-A0A927Q888-F1
#
_entry.id   AF-A0A927Q888-F1
#
_cell.length_a   1.000
_cell.length_b   1.000
_cell.length_c   1.000
_cell.angle_alpha   90.00
_cell.angle_beta   90.00
_cell.angle_gamma   90.00
#
_symmetry.space_group_name_H-M   'P 1'
#
loop_
_entity.id
_entity.type
_entity.pdbx_description
1 polymer ?
#
loop_
_entity_poly.entity_id
_entity_poly.type
_entity_poly.pdbx_seq_one_letter_code
_entity_poly.pdbx_strand_id
1 'polypeptide(L)'
;MARAFLLVLDSFGVGGAVDAIRYGDDGSNTLGHIAEFCAAGAADRPGLRSGPLDLPNMSSLGLVHISRQATGEFPLGMRIPSRIFGLYGSASEVSNGKDTPSGHWEIAGTPVSFDWGYFPNEGDAFSPELVEAICRDGNIPGILGNCHASGTDVIAKLGAEHIKTGKPICYTSSDSVFQIAAHERYFGLERLIELCQAVRVLLDPLNIGRVIARPFVGETAATFQRTGNRRDFSVLPPEPTLLDRLVAAGRNVHAIGKIGDIYAHQGVSRVIKANGNEALMQATLKTIDEAEDGDLVFTNFVDFDMLYGHRRDVAGYAAALEAFDLQLPEIHRKMRPGDIAVITADHGCDPTWRGTDHTRERVPIMVFGPGIRSRSIGIRSTFADIGESVAAHLGIEPGKYGRSFM
;
A
#
# COMPACT_ATOMS: atom_id res chain seq x y z
N MET A 1 5.86 -28.66 7.24
CA MET A 1 4.60 -27.88 7.18
C MET A 1 4.84 -26.69 6.27
N ALA A 2 3.79 -26.02 5.80
CA ALA A 2 3.90 -25.00 4.75
C ALA A 2 4.24 -23.61 5.31
N ARG A 3 4.86 -22.76 4.49
CA ARG A 3 5.03 -21.32 4.73
C ARG A 3 4.31 -20.54 3.63
N ALA A 4 3.89 -19.32 3.93
CA ALA A 4 3.26 -18.45 2.94
C ALA A 4 4.02 -17.12 2.81
N PHE A 5 4.18 -16.67 1.57
CA PHE A 5 4.81 -15.40 1.24
C PHE A 5 3.80 -14.54 0.48
N LEU A 6 3.31 -13.47 1.10
CA LEU A 6 2.35 -12.54 0.50
C LEU A 6 3.08 -11.26 0.07
N LEU A 7 3.12 -11.02 -1.23
CA LEU A 7 3.84 -9.93 -1.88
C LEU A 7 2.81 -8.97 -2.50
N VAL A 8 2.62 -7.81 -1.88
CA VAL A 8 1.73 -6.76 -2.38
C VAL A 8 2.55 -5.74 -3.16
N LEU A 9 2.27 -5.63 -4.46
CA LEU A 9 2.79 -4.62 -5.37
C LEU A 9 1.83 -3.44 -5.27
N ASP A 10 2.10 -2.55 -4.32
CA ASP A 10 1.23 -1.43 -3.96
C ASP A 10 0.75 -0.68 -5.22
N SER A 11 -0.56 -0.53 -5.37
CA SER A 11 -1.22 0.10 -6.54
C SER A 11 -1.16 -0.61 -7.92
N PHE A 12 -0.64 -1.84 -8.03
CA PHE A 12 -0.53 -2.53 -9.33
C PHE A 12 -1.86 -3.16 -9.80
N GLY A 13 -2.80 -2.31 -10.18
CA GLY A 13 -4.12 -2.69 -10.71
C GLY A 13 -4.07 -3.29 -12.13
N VAL A 14 -5.13 -4.02 -12.49
CA VAL A 14 -5.34 -4.63 -13.82
C VAL A 14 -6.62 -4.16 -14.51
N GLY A 15 -7.18 -3.03 -14.08
CA GLY A 15 -8.44 -2.46 -14.58
C GLY A 15 -9.69 -3.28 -14.25
N GLY A 16 -10.82 -2.89 -14.85
CA GLY A 16 -12.04 -3.71 -14.88
C GLY A 16 -12.82 -3.81 -13.56
N ALA A 17 -12.65 -2.89 -12.61
CA ALA A 17 -13.54 -2.84 -11.45
C ALA A 17 -14.96 -2.46 -11.88
N VAL A 18 -15.96 -3.19 -11.36
CA VAL A 18 -17.36 -3.03 -11.76
C VAL A 18 -17.99 -1.73 -11.25
N ASP A 19 -17.41 -1.15 -10.20
CA ASP A 19 -17.88 0.05 -9.51
C ASP A 19 -16.98 1.27 -9.74
N ALA A 20 -16.01 1.19 -10.66
CA ALA A 20 -15.05 2.25 -10.95
C ALA A 20 -15.70 3.61 -11.23
N ILE A 21 -16.85 3.62 -11.91
CA ILE A 21 -17.64 4.83 -12.20
C ILE A 21 -18.04 5.61 -10.93
N ARG A 22 -18.28 4.92 -9.80
CA ARG A 22 -18.63 5.57 -8.53
C ARG A 22 -17.49 6.39 -7.95
N TYR A 23 -16.25 6.06 -8.32
CA TYR A 23 -15.03 6.75 -7.90
C TYR A 23 -14.51 7.71 -8.97
N GLY A 24 -15.21 7.84 -10.10
CA GLY A 24 -14.74 8.61 -11.24
C GLY A 24 -13.57 7.96 -11.97
N ASP A 25 -13.42 6.64 -11.88
CA ASP A 25 -12.28 5.87 -12.39
C ASP A 25 -12.67 4.93 -13.54
N ASP A 26 -13.84 5.16 -14.16
CA ASP A 26 -14.30 4.40 -15.33
C ASP A 26 -13.31 4.50 -16.49
N GLY A 27 -12.72 3.37 -16.88
CA GLY A 27 -11.66 3.27 -17.88
C GLY A 27 -10.24 3.19 -17.33
N SER A 28 -10.02 3.34 -16.02
CA SER A 28 -8.67 3.18 -15.42
C SER A 28 -8.15 1.75 -15.60
N ASN A 29 -6.87 1.63 -15.95
CA ASN A 29 -6.23 0.35 -16.21
C ASN A 29 -4.70 0.47 -16.07
N THR A 30 -4.20 0.31 -14.84
CA THR A 30 -2.78 0.50 -14.51
C THR A 30 -1.88 -0.37 -15.39
N LEU A 31 -2.04 -1.70 -15.36
CA LEU A 31 -1.25 -2.61 -16.22
C LEU A 31 -1.43 -2.31 -17.71
N GLY A 32 -2.67 -2.16 -18.17
CA GLY A 32 -2.98 -2.00 -19.58
C GLY A 32 -2.38 -0.73 -20.19
N HIS A 33 -2.54 0.41 -19.52
CA HIS A 33 -2.03 1.69 -20.02
C HIS A 33 -0.51 1.79 -19.89
N ILE A 34 0.11 1.21 -18.84
CA ILE A 34 1.58 1.08 -18.80
C ILE A 34 2.04 0.29 -20.04
N ALA A 35 1.47 -0.89 -20.30
CA ALA A 35 1.85 -1.72 -21.44
C ALA A 35 1.65 -0.99 -22.79
N GLU A 36 0.55 -0.25 -22.95
CA GLU A 36 0.28 0.56 -24.13
C GLU A 36 1.35 1.63 -24.37
N PHE A 37 1.66 2.43 -23.34
CA PHE A 37 2.69 3.48 -23.44
C PHE A 37 4.07 2.89 -23.74
N CYS A 38 4.40 1.73 -23.17
CA CYS A 38 5.63 1.01 -23.48
C CYS A 38 5.66 0.54 -24.93
N ALA A 39 4.58 -0.07 -25.42
CA ALA A 39 4.48 -0.55 -26.80
C ALA A 39 4.57 0.58 -27.83
N ALA A 40 4.06 1.77 -27.49
CA ALA A 40 4.15 2.98 -28.32
C ALA A 40 5.53 3.68 -28.24
N GLY A 41 6.44 3.25 -27.37
CA GLY A 41 7.72 3.93 -27.09
C GLY A 41 7.56 5.23 -26.30
N ALA A 42 6.36 5.57 -25.84
CA ALA A 42 6.09 6.77 -25.04
C ALA A 42 6.64 6.68 -23.61
N ALA A 43 6.91 5.45 -23.14
CA ALA A 43 7.58 5.19 -21.87
C ALA A 43 9.07 4.83 -22.01
N ASP A 44 9.68 5.09 -23.17
CA ASP A 44 11.13 4.94 -23.35
C ASP A 44 11.85 6.10 -22.67
N ARG A 45 12.83 5.78 -21.82
CA ARG A 45 13.66 6.77 -21.13
C ARG A 45 15.12 6.29 -21.16
N PRO A 46 16.04 7.03 -21.82
CA PRO A 46 17.44 6.65 -21.92
C PRO A 46 18.07 6.33 -20.56
N GLY A 47 18.73 5.18 -20.47
CA GLY A 47 19.36 4.72 -19.23
C GLY A 47 18.40 4.15 -18.18
N LEU A 48 17.09 4.10 -18.46
CA LEU A 48 16.09 3.49 -17.58
C LEU A 48 15.43 2.27 -18.24
N ARG A 49 14.74 2.48 -19.37
CA ARG A 49 14.03 1.41 -20.09
C ARG A 49 13.74 1.78 -21.54
N SER A 50 13.46 0.77 -22.37
CA SER A 50 13.06 0.94 -23.76
C SER A 50 12.23 -0.24 -24.27
N GLY A 51 11.27 0.04 -25.14
CA GLY A 51 10.46 -0.97 -25.82
C GLY A 51 9.22 -1.42 -25.04
N PRO A 52 8.53 -2.48 -25.53
CA PRO A 52 7.36 -3.04 -24.87
C PRO A 52 7.64 -3.45 -23.43
N LEU A 53 6.60 -3.42 -22.58
CA LEU A 53 6.70 -3.85 -21.20
C LEU A 53 7.05 -5.35 -21.15
N ASP A 54 8.18 -5.70 -20.53
CA ASP A 54 8.66 -7.09 -20.46
C ASP A 54 8.60 -7.65 -19.04
N LEU A 55 7.58 -8.47 -18.77
CA LEU A 55 7.36 -9.13 -17.48
C LEU A 55 7.27 -10.65 -17.67
N PRO A 56 8.35 -11.32 -18.11
CA PRO A 56 8.30 -12.71 -18.53
C PRO A 56 7.93 -13.66 -17.39
N ASN A 57 8.37 -13.38 -16.16
CA ASN A 57 8.09 -14.25 -15.02
C ASN A 57 6.63 -14.14 -14.59
N MET A 58 6.11 -12.93 -14.33
CA MET A 58 4.70 -12.70 -14.01
C MET A 58 3.78 -13.11 -15.17
N SER A 59 4.17 -12.90 -16.43
CA SER A 59 3.42 -13.42 -17.57
C SER A 59 3.33 -14.94 -17.51
N SER A 60 4.42 -15.64 -17.22
CA SER A 60 4.41 -17.09 -17.02
C SER A 60 3.59 -17.55 -15.81
N LEU A 61 3.34 -16.67 -14.83
CA LEU A 61 2.42 -16.92 -13.72
C LEU A 61 0.96 -16.59 -14.07
N GLY A 62 0.67 -16.06 -15.26
CA GLY A 62 -0.67 -15.84 -15.78
C GLY A 62 -1.10 -14.38 -15.94
N LEU A 63 -0.22 -13.40 -15.65
CA LEU A 63 -0.55 -11.96 -15.63
C LEU A 63 -1.34 -11.47 -16.86
N VAL A 64 -0.90 -11.81 -18.07
CA VAL A 64 -1.58 -11.36 -19.30
C VAL A 64 -2.97 -11.99 -19.46
N HIS A 65 -3.19 -13.20 -18.93
CA HIS A 65 -4.51 -13.84 -18.91
C HIS A 65 -5.41 -13.25 -17.83
N ILE A 66 -4.82 -12.82 -16.70
CA ILE A 66 -5.53 -12.08 -15.65
C ILE A 66 -6.09 -10.78 -16.24
N SER A 67 -5.26 -10.01 -16.95
CA SER A 67 -5.70 -8.76 -17.61
C SER A 67 -6.84 -9.03 -18.60
N ARG A 68 -6.69 -10.02 -19.49
CA ARG A 68 -7.77 -10.39 -20.44
C ARG A 68 -9.06 -10.79 -19.73
N GLN A 69 -8.97 -11.49 -18.61
CA GLN A 69 -10.15 -11.84 -17.82
C GLN A 69 -10.78 -10.61 -17.15
N ALA A 70 -9.96 -9.67 -16.68
CA ALA A 70 -10.42 -8.47 -15.99
C ALA A 70 -11.05 -7.44 -16.94
N THR A 71 -10.48 -7.22 -18.13
CA THR A 71 -10.87 -6.13 -19.03
C THR A 71 -11.40 -6.59 -20.39
N GLY A 72 -11.21 -7.86 -20.75
CA GLY A 72 -11.53 -8.42 -22.07
C GLY A 72 -10.37 -8.42 -23.06
N GLU A 73 -9.25 -7.73 -22.74
CA GLU A 73 -8.14 -7.51 -23.68
C GLU A 73 -6.80 -7.95 -23.11
N PHE A 74 -5.90 -8.40 -23.99
CA PHE A 74 -4.51 -8.62 -23.59
C PHE A 74 -3.75 -7.28 -23.56
N PRO A 75 -2.84 -7.05 -22.60
CA PRO A 75 -2.03 -5.83 -22.58
C PRO A 75 -1.19 -5.69 -23.86
N LEU A 76 -1.20 -4.50 -24.47
CA LEU A 76 -0.55 -4.26 -25.75
C LEU A 76 0.97 -4.48 -25.67
N GLY A 77 1.53 -5.15 -26.67
CA GLY A 77 2.99 -5.37 -26.77
C GLY A 77 3.57 -6.42 -25.82
N MET A 78 2.82 -6.88 -24.82
CA MET A 78 3.27 -7.93 -23.90
C MET A 78 3.22 -9.32 -24.55
N ARG A 79 4.23 -10.15 -24.27
CA ARG A 79 4.30 -11.51 -24.79
C ARG A 79 3.30 -12.42 -24.09
N ILE A 80 2.47 -13.11 -24.88
CA ILE A 80 1.61 -14.19 -24.36
C ILE A 80 2.47 -15.44 -24.11
N PRO A 81 2.48 -15.98 -22.88
CA PRO A 81 3.28 -17.17 -22.55
C PRO A 81 2.69 -18.41 -23.22
N SER A 82 3.54 -19.37 -23.58
CA SER A 82 3.09 -20.66 -24.13
C SER A 82 2.57 -21.62 -23.05
N ARG A 83 2.97 -21.40 -21.80
CA ARG A 83 2.57 -22.18 -20.62
C ARG A 83 2.44 -21.26 -19.41
N ILE A 84 1.46 -21.57 -18.56
CA ILE A 84 1.24 -20.86 -17.29
C ILE A 84 1.62 -21.79 -16.14
N PHE A 85 2.34 -21.26 -15.16
CA PHE A 85 2.84 -21.97 -13.99
C PHE A 85 2.28 -21.33 -12.72
N GLY A 86 1.09 -21.73 -12.28
CA GLY A 86 0.51 -21.23 -11.04
C GLY A 86 -1.01 -21.09 -11.07
N LEU A 87 -1.59 -20.74 -9.92
CA LEU A 87 -2.96 -20.28 -9.87
C LEU A 87 -3.01 -18.82 -10.29
N TYR A 88 -3.98 -18.46 -11.14
CA TYR A 88 -4.07 -17.10 -11.65
C TYR A 88 -5.51 -16.60 -11.77
N GLY A 89 -5.74 -15.36 -11.37
CA GLY A 89 -7.04 -14.68 -11.46
C GLY A 89 -6.92 -13.22 -11.06
N SER A 90 -8.05 -12.56 -10.85
CA SER A 90 -8.10 -11.21 -10.28
C SER A 90 -9.10 -11.17 -9.14
N ALA A 91 -9.07 -10.12 -8.33
CA ALA A 91 -10.11 -9.87 -7.34
C ALA A 91 -10.72 -8.49 -7.52
N SER A 92 -12.01 -8.36 -7.18
CA SER A 92 -12.70 -7.09 -7.04
C SER A 92 -12.77 -6.70 -5.56
N GLU A 93 -12.49 -5.45 -5.26
CA GLU A 93 -12.61 -4.90 -3.90
C GLU A 93 -14.08 -4.73 -3.54
N VAL A 94 -14.46 -5.05 -2.30
CA VAL A 94 -15.83 -4.79 -1.78
C VAL A 94 -15.87 -3.66 -0.77
N SER A 95 -14.71 -3.26 -0.25
CA SER A 95 -14.54 -2.11 0.64
C SER A 95 -14.98 -0.81 -0.06
N ASN A 96 -15.52 0.12 0.71
CA ASN A 96 -16.00 1.42 0.21
C ASN A 96 -14.85 2.38 -0.16
N GLY A 97 -13.66 2.17 0.40
CA GLY A 97 -12.47 2.95 0.08
C GLY A 97 -11.72 2.37 -1.12
N LYS A 98 -10.77 3.15 -1.64
CA LYS A 98 -9.73 2.71 -2.61
C LYS A 98 -8.32 3.07 -2.10
N ASP A 99 -8.20 3.22 -0.78
CA ASP A 99 -6.98 3.56 -0.06
C ASP A 99 -6.22 2.30 0.39
N THR A 100 -4.92 2.44 0.62
CA THR A 100 -4.04 1.34 1.02
C THR A 100 -4.55 0.54 2.23
N PRO A 101 -5.01 1.16 3.35
CA PRO A 101 -5.64 0.41 4.45
C PRO A 101 -6.83 -0.44 4.02
N SER A 102 -7.81 0.12 3.29
CA SER A 102 -9.01 -0.62 2.86
C SER A 102 -8.63 -1.88 2.08
N GLY A 103 -7.76 -1.74 1.08
CA GLY A 103 -7.32 -2.86 0.25
C GLY A 103 -6.57 -3.92 1.04
N HIS A 104 -5.59 -3.51 1.85
CA HIS A 104 -4.81 -4.43 2.69
C HIS A 104 -5.68 -5.15 3.73
N TRP A 105 -6.53 -4.42 4.45
CA TRP A 105 -7.41 -5.01 5.45
C TRP A 105 -8.39 -5.99 4.82
N GLU A 106 -8.92 -5.69 3.63
CA GLU A 106 -9.72 -6.65 2.88
C GLU A 106 -8.92 -7.89 2.49
N ILE A 107 -7.68 -7.75 1.99
CA ILE A 107 -6.77 -8.88 1.72
C ILE A 107 -6.64 -9.77 2.96
N ALA A 108 -6.52 -9.18 4.15
CA ALA A 108 -6.41 -9.91 5.41
C ALA A 108 -7.76 -10.35 6.02
N GLY A 109 -8.86 -10.25 5.27
CA GLY A 109 -10.16 -10.80 5.64
C GLY A 109 -11.07 -9.84 6.40
N THR A 110 -10.82 -8.53 6.37
CA THR A 110 -11.63 -7.51 7.07
C THR A 110 -12.00 -6.35 6.12
N PRO A 111 -12.98 -6.55 5.22
CA PRO A 111 -13.44 -5.48 4.32
C PRO A 111 -13.96 -4.25 5.08
N VAL A 112 -13.66 -3.06 4.55
CA VAL A 112 -14.06 -1.77 5.11
C VAL A 112 -15.39 -1.34 4.51
N SER A 113 -16.49 -1.59 5.24
CA SER A 113 -17.86 -1.26 4.79
C SER A 113 -18.36 0.11 5.28
N PHE A 114 -17.47 0.96 5.79
CA PHE A 114 -17.78 2.30 6.29
C PHE A 114 -16.98 3.35 5.52
N ASP A 115 -17.45 4.59 5.56
CA ASP A 115 -16.77 5.70 4.90
C ASP A 115 -15.76 6.34 5.85
N TRP A 116 -14.56 6.63 5.36
CA TRP A 116 -13.57 7.42 6.07
C TRP A 116 -14.05 8.87 6.28
N GLY A 117 -13.60 9.49 7.36
CA GLY A 117 -13.75 10.93 7.53
C GLY A 117 -12.76 11.69 6.67
N TYR A 118 -13.18 12.83 6.12
CA TYR A 118 -12.32 13.74 5.37
C TYR A 118 -12.52 15.17 5.86
N PHE A 119 -11.48 15.97 5.78
CA PHE A 119 -11.54 17.39 6.09
C PHE A 119 -11.94 18.20 4.84
N PRO A 120 -12.70 19.30 4.99
CA PRO A 120 -13.14 20.13 3.86
C PRO A 120 -11.96 20.61 2.99
N ASN A 121 -12.16 20.61 1.67
CA ASN A 121 -11.15 21.09 0.71
C ASN A 121 -11.09 22.63 0.62
N GLU A 122 -12.13 23.31 1.08
CA GLU A 122 -12.25 24.76 1.05
C GLU A 122 -12.39 25.32 2.47
N GLY A 123 -11.75 26.46 2.72
CA GLY A 123 -11.73 27.09 4.04
C GLY A 123 -10.76 26.41 5.01
N ASP A 124 -11.06 26.56 6.30
CA ASP A 124 -10.31 25.92 7.38
C ASP A 124 -10.59 24.42 7.39
N ALA A 125 -9.53 23.61 7.35
CA ALA A 125 -9.65 22.15 7.30
C ALA A 125 -10.21 21.56 8.61
N PHE A 126 -9.86 22.18 9.75
CA PHE A 126 -10.17 21.71 11.10
C PHE A 126 -11.11 22.70 11.77
N SER A 127 -12.16 22.18 12.40
CA SER A 127 -13.13 23.03 13.09
C SER A 127 -12.50 23.74 14.31
N PRO A 128 -13.01 24.92 14.71
CA PRO A 128 -12.52 25.62 15.90
C PRO A 128 -12.52 24.74 17.16
N GLU A 129 -13.53 23.88 17.31
CA GLU A 129 -13.68 22.97 18.45
C GLU A 129 -12.59 21.90 18.46
N LEU A 130 -12.25 21.35 17.28
CA LEU A 130 -11.15 20.39 17.15
C LEU A 130 -9.81 21.07 17.45
N VAL A 131 -9.58 22.28 16.93
CA VAL A 131 -8.35 23.03 17.19
C VAL A 131 -8.21 23.33 18.68
N GLU A 132 -9.28 23.75 19.36
CA GLU A 132 -9.29 24.00 20.81
C GLU A 132 -8.96 22.72 21.60
N ALA A 133 -9.58 21.59 21.25
CA ALA A 133 -9.30 20.30 21.88
C ALA A 133 -7.84 19.87 21.70
N ILE A 134 -7.30 20.00 20.48
CA ILE A 134 -5.88 19.70 20.19
C ILE A 134 -4.95 20.58 21.02
N CYS A 135 -5.25 21.87 21.15
CA CYS A 135 -4.42 22.79 21.93
C CYS A 135 -4.44 22.47 23.42
N ARG A 136 -5.61 22.14 23.96
CA ARG A 136 -5.81 21.75 25.36
C ARG A 136 -5.10 20.43 25.67
N ASP A 137 -5.38 19.38 24.90
CA ASP A 137 -4.92 18.02 25.21
C ASP A 137 -3.46 17.82 24.81
N GLY A 138 -2.99 18.53 23.78
CA GLY A 138 -1.59 18.55 23.36
C GLY A 138 -0.71 19.53 24.14
N ASN A 139 -1.28 20.35 25.03
CA ASN A 139 -0.59 21.41 25.77
C ASN A 139 0.32 22.28 24.86
N ILE A 140 -0.28 22.83 23.80
CA ILE A 140 0.39 23.68 22.80
C ILE A 140 -0.26 25.07 22.73
N PRO A 141 0.49 26.12 22.39
CA PRO A 141 -0.02 27.50 22.39
C PRO A 141 -0.94 27.85 21.20
N GLY A 142 -1.32 26.87 20.38
CA GLY A 142 -2.04 27.06 19.12
C GLY A 142 -1.45 26.20 18.00
N ILE A 143 -2.09 26.23 16.83
CA ILE A 143 -1.59 25.60 15.60
C ILE A 143 -1.28 26.64 14.52
N LEU A 144 -0.47 26.25 13.55
CA LEU A 144 -0.29 26.94 12.26
C LEU A 144 -0.86 26.05 11.13
N GLY A 145 -1.19 26.64 9.98
CA GLY A 145 -1.68 25.89 8.82
C GLY A 145 -3.21 25.87 8.75
N ASN A 146 -3.81 24.81 9.29
CA ASN A 146 -5.25 24.54 9.22
C ASN A 146 -5.80 24.45 7.77
N CYS A 147 -5.07 23.77 6.89
CA CYS A 147 -5.39 23.73 5.47
C CYS A 147 -4.99 22.41 4.80
N HIS A 148 -5.42 22.24 3.56
CA HIS A 148 -4.85 21.28 2.62
C HIS A 148 -3.52 21.80 2.08
N ALA A 149 -2.46 21.01 2.19
CA ALA A 149 -1.15 21.41 1.68
C ALA A 149 -0.20 20.25 1.40
N SER A 150 0.75 20.47 0.49
CA SER A 150 1.96 19.67 0.41
C SER A 150 2.82 19.89 1.64
N GLY A 151 3.37 18.80 2.19
CA GLY A 151 4.26 18.86 3.35
C GLY A 151 5.52 19.69 3.13
N THR A 152 6.03 19.74 1.90
CA THR A 152 7.19 20.59 1.58
C THR A 152 6.81 22.06 1.59
N ASP A 153 5.69 22.41 0.94
CA ASP A 153 5.25 23.79 0.78
C ASP A 153 4.83 24.40 2.11
N VAL A 154 4.10 23.64 2.94
CA VAL A 154 3.61 24.12 4.24
C VAL A 154 4.76 24.35 5.21
N ILE A 155 5.79 23.50 5.19
CA ILE A 155 6.99 23.67 6.01
C ILE A 155 7.82 24.85 5.52
N ALA A 156 8.02 25.01 4.20
CA ALA A 156 8.73 26.15 3.65
C ALA A 156 8.03 27.48 4.01
N LYS A 157 6.68 27.49 3.98
CA LYS A 157 5.87 28.67 4.30
C LYS A 157 5.82 29.00 5.79
N LEU A 158 5.64 27.99 6.66
CA LEU A 158 5.31 28.19 8.08
C LEU A 158 6.42 27.78 9.05
N GLY A 159 7.51 27.16 8.58
CA GLY A 159 8.58 26.63 9.43
C GLY A 159 9.28 27.68 10.28
N ALA A 160 9.52 28.88 9.75
CA ALA A 160 10.14 29.96 10.51
C ALA A 160 9.22 30.50 11.62
N GLU A 161 7.92 30.59 11.36
CA GLU A 161 6.93 30.99 12.37
C GLU A 161 6.75 29.91 13.44
N HIS A 162 6.76 28.63 13.03
CA HIS A 162 6.78 27.49 13.95
C HIS A 162 7.95 27.59 14.94
N ILE A 163 9.17 27.80 14.44
CA ILE A 163 10.38 27.95 15.28
C ILE A 163 10.23 29.12 16.26
N LYS A 164 9.70 30.26 15.80
CA LYS A 164 9.54 31.47 16.61
C LYS A 164 8.46 31.33 17.70
N THR A 165 7.36 30.65 17.39
CA THR A 165 6.16 30.63 18.25
C THR A 165 6.01 29.35 19.07
N GLY A 166 6.67 28.27 18.66
CA GLY A 166 6.48 26.93 19.22
C GLY A 166 5.14 26.26 18.83
N LYS A 167 4.32 26.87 17.96
CA LYS A 167 3.06 26.30 17.48
C LYS A 167 3.34 25.25 16.39
N PRO A 168 2.93 23.98 16.52
CA PRO A 168 3.08 22.98 15.46
C PRO A 168 2.28 23.36 14.21
N ILE A 169 2.73 22.86 13.06
CA ILE A 169 2.07 23.08 11.77
C ILE A 169 1.13 21.90 11.50
N CYS A 170 -0.17 22.13 11.56
CA CYS A 170 -1.20 21.13 11.31
C CYS A 170 -1.81 21.33 9.92
N TYR A 171 -1.89 20.25 9.14
CA TYR A 171 -2.42 20.29 7.77
C TYR A 171 -2.96 18.92 7.35
N THR A 172 -3.70 18.87 6.24
CA THR A 172 -4.29 17.65 5.67
C THR A 172 -3.94 17.53 4.17
N SER A 173 -4.34 16.43 3.55
CA SER A 173 -4.32 16.19 2.11
C SER A 173 -5.67 15.65 1.63
N SER A 174 -5.74 15.22 0.36
CA SER A 174 -6.89 14.52 -0.21
C SER A 174 -7.27 13.25 0.56
N ASP A 175 -6.28 12.54 1.11
CA ASP A 175 -6.50 11.34 1.91
C ASP A 175 -7.09 11.65 3.29
N SER A 176 -7.67 10.63 3.92
CA SER A 176 -8.15 10.67 5.31
C SER A 176 -6.99 10.72 6.31
N VAL A 177 -6.32 11.88 6.41
CA VAL A 177 -5.14 12.06 7.27
C VAL A 177 -5.12 13.40 7.99
N PHE A 178 -4.46 13.43 9.16
CA PHE A 178 -4.09 14.65 9.86
C PHE A 178 -2.58 14.67 10.05
N GLN A 179 -1.91 15.71 9.59
CA GLN A 179 -0.45 15.77 9.58
C GLN A 179 0.05 16.88 10.51
N ILE A 180 1.07 16.57 11.31
CA ILE A 180 1.68 17.51 12.26
C ILE A 180 3.16 17.64 11.92
N ALA A 181 3.57 18.80 11.40
CA ALA A 181 4.97 19.12 11.19
C ALA A 181 5.52 19.98 12.33
N ALA A 182 6.67 19.56 12.86
CA ALA A 182 7.37 20.29 13.91
C ALA A 182 8.89 20.09 13.79
N HIS A 183 9.65 21.12 14.14
CA HIS A 183 11.10 21.11 14.06
C HIS A 183 11.70 20.32 15.22
N GLU A 184 12.57 19.34 14.93
CA GLU A 184 13.07 18.39 15.95
C GLU A 184 13.80 19.08 17.11
N ARG A 185 14.62 20.09 16.82
CA ARG A 185 15.35 20.86 17.84
C ARG A 185 14.48 21.80 18.69
N TYR A 186 13.55 22.52 18.07
CA TYR A 186 12.83 23.62 18.73
C TYR A 186 11.53 23.14 19.40
N PHE A 187 10.85 22.14 18.81
CA PHE A 187 9.65 21.55 19.39
C PHE A 187 9.92 20.26 20.16
N GLY A 188 10.90 19.48 19.71
CA GLY A 188 11.23 18.16 20.26
C GLY A 188 10.52 17.02 19.53
N LEU A 189 11.28 15.99 19.15
CA LEU A 189 10.71 14.81 18.48
C LEU A 189 9.75 14.05 19.41
N GLU A 190 10.14 13.82 20.66
CA GLU A 190 9.30 13.12 21.64
C GLU A 190 7.97 13.85 21.86
N ARG A 191 8.02 15.17 22.06
CA ARG A 191 6.82 16.01 22.17
C ARG A 191 5.92 15.95 20.92
N LEU A 192 6.51 15.88 19.72
CA LEU A 192 5.74 15.69 18.48
C LEU A 192 5.02 14.35 18.47
N ILE A 193 5.68 13.28 18.91
CA ILE A 193 5.09 11.94 19.00
C ILE A 193 3.94 11.92 20.01
N GLU A 194 4.12 12.49 21.20
CA GLU A 194 3.07 12.60 22.22
C GLU A 194 1.87 13.40 21.71
N LEU A 195 2.12 14.53 21.04
CA LEU A 195 1.06 15.33 20.42
C LEU A 195 0.28 14.51 19.37
N CYS A 196 0.98 13.79 18.48
CA CYS A 196 0.30 12.96 17.48
C CYS A 196 -0.57 11.86 18.12
N GLN A 197 -0.14 11.28 19.24
CA GLN A 197 -0.94 10.30 19.98
C GLN A 197 -2.19 10.92 20.60
N ALA A 198 -2.08 12.11 21.20
CA ALA A 198 -3.25 12.83 21.73
C ALA A 198 -4.24 13.19 20.61
N VAL A 199 -3.74 13.69 19.48
CA VAL A 199 -4.57 14.01 18.31
C VAL A 199 -5.23 12.77 17.73
N ARG A 200 -4.55 11.61 17.72
CA ARG A 200 -5.15 10.36 17.24
C ARG A 200 -6.44 10.04 17.96
N VAL A 201 -6.44 10.09 19.30
CA VAL A 201 -7.64 9.84 20.13
C VAL A 201 -8.75 10.84 19.82
N LEU A 202 -8.42 12.13 19.62
CA LEU A 202 -9.40 13.16 19.27
C LEU A 202 -10.05 12.96 17.91
N LEU A 203 -9.35 12.31 16.98
CA LEU A 203 -9.83 12.10 15.62
C LEU A 203 -10.56 10.77 15.40
N ASP A 204 -10.56 9.87 16.38
CA ASP A 204 -11.28 8.58 16.28
C ASP A 204 -12.78 8.76 16.05
N PRO A 205 -13.51 9.69 16.73
CA PRO A 205 -14.92 9.95 16.44
C PRO A 205 -15.17 10.53 15.04
N LEU A 206 -14.15 11.13 14.43
CA LEU A 206 -14.22 11.68 13.07
C LEU A 206 -13.85 10.65 12.00
N ASN A 207 -13.48 9.43 12.41
CA ASN A 207 -13.06 8.35 11.52
C ASN A 207 -11.93 8.75 10.54
N ILE A 208 -10.97 9.57 11.01
CA ILE A 208 -9.79 9.94 10.21
C ILE A 208 -8.80 8.77 10.21
N GLY A 209 -8.38 8.30 9.04
CA GLY A 209 -7.57 7.10 8.89
C GLY A 209 -6.22 7.14 9.61
N ARG A 210 -5.46 8.25 9.51
CA ARG A 210 -4.12 8.35 10.12
C ARG A 210 -3.78 9.74 10.67
N VAL A 211 -3.02 9.76 11.77
CA VAL A 211 -2.24 10.94 12.19
C VAL A 211 -0.79 10.74 11.81
N ILE A 212 -0.13 11.72 11.19
CA ILE A 212 1.24 11.58 10.70
C ILE A 212 2.15 12.63 11.33
N ALA A 213 3.15 12.18 12.07
CA ALA A 213 4.27 13.00 12.52
C ALA A 213 5.20 13.32 11.35
N ARG A 214 5.44 14.60 11.11
CA ARG A 214 6.28 15.13 10.02
C ARG A 214 7.43 15.97 10.59
N PRO A 215 8.38 15.34 11.31
CA PRO A 215 9.53 16.07 11.84
C PRO A 215 10.37 16.66 10.71
N PHE A 216 10.93 17.83 10.95
CA PHE A 216 11.86 18.50 10.03
C PHE A 216 13.02 19.16 10.75
N VAL A 217 14.08 19.45 9.99
CA VAL A 217 15.31 20.16 10.41
C VAL A 217 15.60 21.30 9.43
N GLY A 218 16.59 22.13 9.74
CA GLY A 218 16.98 23.30 8.94
C GLY A 218 16.61 24.61 9.66
N GLU A 219 17.14 25.74 9.21
CA GLU A 219 16.94 27.02 9.92
C GLU A 219 16.18 28.05 9.08
N THR A 220 16.00 27.80 7.79
CA THR A 220 15.38 28.71 6.82
C THR A 220 14.48 27.95 5.85
N ALA A 221 13.56 28.66 5.19
CA ALA A 221 12.68 28.08 4.18
C ALA A 221 13.43 27.29 3.08
N ALA A 222 14.64 27.73 2.71
CA ALA A 222 15.47 27.07 1.71
C ALA A 222 16.24 25.83 2.25
N THR A 223 16.38 25.71 3.57
CA THR A 223 17.12 24.63 4.23
C THR A 223 16.24 23.65 4.98
N PHE A 224 14.94 23.92 5.10
CA PHE A 224 14.02 23.01 5.77
C PHE A 224 13.92 21.68 5.03
N GLN A 225 14.10 20.60 5.77
CA GLN A 225 14.04 19.24 5.24
C GLN A 225 13.33 18.32 6.23
N ARG A 226 12.34 17.56 5.73
CA ARG A 226 11.71 16.49 6.52
C ARG A 226 12.72 15.39 6.83
N THR A 227 12.67 14.84 8.03
CA THR A 227 13.59 13.78 8.45
C THR A 227 12.99 12.38 8.24
N GLY A 228 13.82 11.36 8.42
CA GLY A 228 13.39 9.96 8.45
C GLY A 228 12.61 9.56 9.70
N ASN A 229 12.47 10.44 10.69
CA ASN A 229 11.75 10.18 11.95
C ASN A 229 10.22 10.28 11.82
N ARG A 230 9.70 10.24 10.58
CA ARG A 230 8.27 10.14 10.29
C ARG A 230 7.68 8.95 11.08
N ARG A 231 6.53 9.19 11.71
CA ARG A 231 5.74 8.15 12.35
C ARG A 231 4.27 8.32 12.00
N ASP A 232 3.61 7.23 11.70
CA ASP A 232 2.20 7.19 11.33
C ASP A 232 1.43 6.49 12.47
N PHE A 233 0.29 7.07 12.85
CA PHE A 233 -0.61 6.56 13.87
C PHE A 233 -1.95 6.26 13.19
N SER A 234 -2.05 5.02 12.73
CA SER A 234 -3.21 4.52 12.00
C SER A 234 -4.30 4.04 12.94
N VAL A 235 -5.55 4.08 12.48
CA VAL A 235 -6.64 3.33 13.11
C VAL A 235 -6.36 1.82 13.04
N LEU A 236 -6.92 1.07 13.98
CA LEU A 236 -6.85 -0.39 13.99
C LEU A 236 -7.82 -0.97 12.94
N PRO A 237 -7.51 -2.15 12.37
CA PRO A 237 -8.51 -2.91 11.62
C PRO A 237 -9.79 -3.10 12.44
N PRO A 238 -10.98 -3.08 11.81
CA PRO A 238 -12.26 -3.08 12.53
C PRO A 238 -12.60 -4.41 13.21
N GLU A 239 -11.97 -5.51 12.78
CA GLU A 239 -12.14 -6.86 13.31
C GLU A 239 -10.76 -7.57 13.31
N PRO A 240 -10.58 -8.71 14.02
CA PRO A 240 -9.36 -9.51 13.92
C PRO A 240 -9.10 -9.97 12.48
N THR A 241 -7.87 -9.77 12.02
CA THR A 241 -7.41 -10.07 10.66
C THR A 241 -6.82 -11.49 10.55
N LEU A 242 -6.41 -11.90 9.35
CA LEU A 242 -5.57 -13.08 9.14
C LEU A 242 -4.33 -13.06 10.04
N LEU A 243 -3.71 -11.89 10.22
CA LEU A 243 -2.49 -11.73 11.00
C LEU A 243 -2.76 -12.09 12.47
N ASP A 244 -3.88 -11.61 13.03
CA ASP A 244 -4.31 -11.92 14.38
C ASP A 244 -4.58 -13.42 14.57
N ARG A 245 -5.27 -14.04 13.59
CA ARG A 245 -5.56 -15.48 13.62
C ARG A 245 -4.28 -16.33 13.59
N LEU A 246 -3.28 -15.94 12.80
CA LEU A 246 -1.99 -16.61 12.74
C LEU A 246 -1.25 -16.54 14.09
N VAL A 247 -1.17 -15.35 14.68
CA VAL A 247 -0.54 -15.16 16.00
C VAL A 247 -1.28 -15.95 17.08
N ALA A 248 -2.62 -15.93 17.08
CA ALA A 248 -3.43 -16.72 18.01
C ALA A 248 -3.22 -18.23 17.86
N ALA A 249 -2.88 -18.71 16.66
CA ALA A 249 -2.54 -20.10 16.38
C ALA A 249 -1.05 -20.44 16.64
N GLY A 250 -0.28 -19.52 17.25
CA GLY A 250 1.13 -19.71 17.57
C GLY A 250 2.07 -19.65 16.37
N ARG A 251 1.67 -18.96 15.29
CA ARG A 251 2.50 -18.71 14.10
C ARG A 251 3.10 -17.32 14.13
N ASN A 252 4.20 -17.09 13.41
CA ASN A 252 4.76 -15.75 13.27
C ASN A 252 4.30 -15.05 12.00
N VAL A 253 4.03 -13.75 12.14
CA VAL A 253 3.81 -12.82 11.04
C VAL A 253 5.03 -11.90 10.94
N HIS A 254 5.78 -12.04 9.86
CA HIS A 254 6.93 -11.19 9.54
C HIS A 254 6.49 -10.08 8.58
N ALA A 255 6.27 -8.88 9.12
CA ALA A 255 5.82 -7.71 8.39
C ALA A 255 7.01 -6.91 7.85
N ILE A 256 7.13 -6.83 6.52
CA ILE A 256 8.24 -6.17 5.83
C ILE A 256 7.75 -4.88 5.15
N GLY A 257 8.50 -3.80 5.34
CA GLY A 257 8.15 -2.49 4.80
C GLY A 257 6.98 -1.86 5.55
N LYS A 258 5.92 -1.52 4.81
CA LYS A 258 4.77 -0.76 5.36
C LYS A 258 3.69 -1.60 6.04
N ILE A 259 3.77 -2.93 5.98
CA ILE A 259 2.77 -3.81 6.58
C ILE A 259 2.54 -3.50 8.07
N GLY A 260 3.60 -3.32 8.86
CA GLY A 260 3.45 -2.98 10.29
C GLY A 260 2.62 -1.71 10.51
N ASP A 261 2.88 -0.65 9.75
CA ASP A 261 2.17 0.63 9.87
C ASP A 261 0.72 0.56 9.36
N ILE A 262 0.48 -0.24 8.31
CA ILE A 262 -0.85 -0.42 7.67
C ILE A 262 -1.82 -1.13 8.61
N TYR A 263 -1.35 -2.11 9.37
CA TYR A 263 -2.17 -2.83 10.36
C TYR A 263 -2.03 -2.25 11.77
N ALA A 264 -1.45 -1.05 11.93
CA ALA A 264 -1.21 -0.44 13.24
C ALA A 264 -0.50 -1.40 14.25
N HIS A 265 0.38 -2.25 13.72
CA HIS A 265 1.11 -3.31 14.42
C HIS A 265 0.23 -4.42 15.04
N GLN A 266 -1.07 -4.44 14.76
CA GLN A 266 -1.99 -5.51 15.16
C GLN A 266 -1.66 -6.81 14.39
N GLY A 267 -1.63 -7.94 15.11
CA GLY A 267 -1.32 -9.25 14.54
C GLY A 267 0.11 -9.44 14.01
N VAL A 268 1.04 -8.51 14.28
CA VAL A 268 2.42 -8.58 13.77
C VAL A 268 3.37 -9.11 14.83
N SER A 269 4.11 -10.19 14.52
CA SER A 269 5.14 -10.75 15.41
C SER A 269 6.49 -10.04 15.28
N ARG A 270 6.87 -9.69 14.04
CA ARG A 270 8.15 -9.03 13.76
C ARG A 270 7.99 -7.97 12.68
N VAL A 271 8.49 -6.76 12.94
CA VAL A 271 8.55 -5.66 11.97
C VAL A 271 9.96 -5.54 11.41
N ILE A 272 10.07 -5.57 10.08
CA ILE A 272 11.33 -5.44 9.35
C ILE A 272 11.25 -4.19 8.47
N LYS A 273 12.03 -3.17 8.82
CA LYS A 273 12.09 -1.91 8.08
C LYS A 273 13.07 -2.03 6.91
N ALA A 274 12.60 -1.71 5.72
CA ALA A 274 13.40 -1.52 4.52
C ALA A 274 12.73 -0.44 3.65
N ASN A 275 13.53 0.30 2.88
CA ASN A 275 13.05 1.38 2.02
C ASN A 275 13.55 1.15 0.59
N GLY A 276 12.65 1.27 -0.37
CA GLY A 276 12.93 0.97 -1.76
C GLY A 276 12.63 -0.48 -2.11
N ASN A 277 12.04 -0.72 -3.30
CA ASN A 277 11.63 -2.06 -3.75
C ASN A 277 12.77 -3.09 -3.72
N GLU A 278 13.99 -2.68 -4.07
CA GLU A 278 15.18 -3.55 -4.00
C GLU A 278 15.48 -3.98 -2.56
N ALA A 279 15.55 -3.05 -1.61
CA ALA A 279 15.81 -3.37 -0.21
C ALA A 279 14.69 -4.21 0.40
N LEU A 280 13.44 -3.96 0.00
CA LEU A 280 12.27 -4.75 0.39
C LEU A 280 12.36 -6.19 -0.14
N MET A 281 12.81 -6.37 -1.38
CA MET A 281 13.04 -7.71 -1.94
C MET A 281 14.17 -8.43 -1.18
N GLN A 282 15.31 -7.78 -0.94
CA GLN A 282 16.40 -8.37 -0.17
C GLN A 282 15.98 -8.75 1.26
N ALA A 283 15.20 -7.88 1.92
CA ALA A 283 14.62 -8.19 3.23
C ALA A 283 13.67 -9.38 3.17
N THR A 284 12.85 -9.47 2.12
CA THR A 284 11.94 -10.61 1.88
C THR A 284 12.73 -11.90 1.71
N LEU A 285 13.73 -11.93 0.84
CA LEU A 285 14.57 -13.10 0.58
C LEU A 285 15.28 -13.59 1.84
N LYS A 286 15.84 -12.67 2.64
CA LYS A 286 16.44 -13.00 3.93
C LYS A 286 15.41 -13.58 4.91
N THR A 287 14.23 -13.00 4.96
CA THR A 287 13.17 -13.45 5.87
C THR A 287 12.61 -14.82 5.46
N ILE A 288 12.58 -15.13 4.15
CA ILE A 288 12.25 -16.48 3.66
C ILE A 288 13.24 -17.53 4.21
N ASP A 289 14.52 -17.20 4.36
CA ASP A 289 15.50 -18.15 4.93
C ASP A 289 15.27 -18.36 6.45
N GLU A 290 14.82 -17.31 7.15
CA GLU A 290 14.57 -17.30 8.59
C GLU A 290 13.19 -17.84 9.00
N ALA A 291 12.20 -17.82 8.10
CA ALA A 291 10.81 -18.18 8.39
C ALA A 291 10.64 -19.67 8.73
N GLU A 292 9.88 -19.92 9.80
CA GLU A 292 9.57 -21.25 10.31
C GLU A 292 8.26 -21.80 9.72
N ASP A 293 8.02 -23.09 9.97
CA ASP A 293 6.84 -23.81 9.50
C ASP A 293 5.53 -23.18 10.04
N GLY A 294 4.65 -22.76 9.12
CA GLY A 294 3.39 -22.10 9.45
C GLY A 294 3.46 -20.56 9.46
N ASP A 295 4.64 -19.97 9.27
CA ASP A 295 4.81 -18.52 9.26
C ASP A 295 4.27 -17.87 7.98
N LEU A 296 3.89 -16.60 8.13
CA LEU A 296 3.58 -15.68 7.04
C LEU A 296 4.69 -14.62 6.92
N VAL A 297 5.30 -14.53 5.74
CA VAL A 297 6.11 -13.36 5.36
C VAL A 297 5.25 -12.45 4.50
N PHE A 298 5.01 -11.23 4.96
CA PHE A 298 4.13 -10.28 4.30
C PHE A 298 4.91 -9.01 3.97
N THR A 299 5.08 -8.72 2.68
CA THR A 299 5.81 -7.56 2.18
C THR A 299 4.91 -6.64 1.37
N ASN A 300 4.98 -5.33 1.66
CA ASN A 300 4.43 -4.29 0.79
C ASN A 300 5.55 -3.58 0.00
N PHE A 301 5.47 -3.60 -1.33
CA PHE A 301 6.38 -2.94 -2.27
C PHE A 301 5.84 -1.56 -2.66
N VAL A 302 6.03 -0.58 -1.78
CA VAL A 302 5.35 0.74 -1.82
C VAL A 302 5.82 1.70 -2.92
N ASP A 303 6.97 1.47 -3.55
CA ASP A 303 7.51 2.46 -4.52
C ASP A 303 6.63 2.59 -5.76
N PHE A 304 5.95 1.50 -6.15
CA PHE A 304 5.00 1.46 -7.27
C PHE A 304 3.98 2.60 -7.16
N ASP A 305 3.36 2.73 -6.00
CA ASP A 305 2.41 3.78 -5.70
C ASP A 305 3.08 5.15 -5.46
N MET A 306 3.95 5.24 -4.45
CA MET A 306 4.45 6.51 -3.91
C MET A 306 5.42 7.24 -4.85
N LEU A 307 6.23 6.50 -5.62
CA LEU A 307 7.23 7.08 -6.52
C LEU A 307 6.75 7.19 -7.96
N TYR A 308 5.80 6.35 -8.39
CA TYR A 308 5.43 6.28 -9.81
C TYR A 308 3.94 6.51 -10.07
N GLY A 309 3.03 5.80 -9.40
CA GLY A 309 1.58 5.91 -9.56
C GLY A 309 1.08 7.33 -9.31
N HIS A 310 1.21 7.83 -8.07
CA HIS A 310 0.79 9.19 -7.68
C HIS A 310 1.50 10.29 -8.47
N ARG A 311 2.73 10.02 -8.96
CA ARG A 311 3.52 10.98 -9.75
C ARG A 311 3.25 10.92 -11.25
N ARG A 312 2.39 9.99 -11.68
CA ARG A 312 2.06 9.76 -13.09
C ARG A 312 3.32 9.51 -13.94
N ASP A 313 4.29 8.79 -13.37
CA ASP A 313 5.54 8.41 -14.05
C ASP A 313 5.45 7.00 -14.65
N VAL A 314 4.91 6.91 -15.87
CA VAL A 314 4.72 5.64 -16.59
C VAL A 314 6.04 4.89 -16.81
N ALA A 315 7.09 5.59 -17.23
CA ALA A 315 8.39 4.96 -17.51
C ALA A 315 9.07 4.47 -16.23
N GLY A 316 8.95 5.22 -15.13
CA GLY A 316 9.42 4.80 -13.82
C GLY A 316 8.67 3.55 -13.31
N TYR A 317 7.33 3.55 -13.43
CA TYR A 317 6.50 2.42 -13.02
C TYR A 317 6.88 1.15 -13.80
N ALA A 318 6.95 1.24 -15.13
CA ALA A 318 7.32 0.12 -15.99
C ALA A 318 8.69 -0.45 -15.64
N ALA A 319 9.71 0.40 -15.44
CA ALA A 319 11.05 -0.03 -15.08
C ALA A 319 11.09 -0.71 -13.69
N ALA A 320 10.31 -0.21 -12.74
CA ALA A 320 10.19 -0.83 -11.42
C ALA A 320 9.54 -2.22 -11.49
N LEU A 321 8.54 -2.41 -12.36
CA LEU A 321 7.90 -3.71 -12.58
C LEU A 321 8.87 -4.69 -13.24
N GLU A 322 9.60 -4.25 -14.27
CA GLU A 322 10.65 -5.04 -14.95
C GLU A 322 11.73 -5.47 -13.94
N ALA A 323 12.17 -4.58 -13.06
CA ALA A 323 13.16 -4.89 -12.01
C ALA A 323 12.63 -5.88 -10.96
N PHE A 324 11.35 -5.78 -10.56
CA PHE A 324 10.73 -6.73 -9.64
C PHE A 324 10.57 -8.12 -10.28
N ASP A 325 10.10 -8.18 -11.53
CA ASP A 325 9.86 -9.43 -12.27
C ASP A 325 11.12 -10.30 -12.33
N LEU A 326 12.28 -9.69 -12.56
CA LEU A 326 13.57 -10.36 -12.64
C LEU A 326 14.00 -11.05 -11.33
N GLN A 327 13.42 -10.67 -10.19
CA GLN A 327 13.76 -11.23 -8.88
C GLN A 327 12.87 -12.41 -8.47
N LEU A 328 11.75 -12.65 -9.17
CA LEU A 328 10.83 -13.76 -8.87
C LEU A 328 11.50 -15.16 -8.90
N PRO A 329 12.45 -15.45 -9.82
CA PRO A 329 13.18 -16.72 -9.78
C PRO A 329 14.00 -16.95 -8.51
N GLU A 330 14.47 -15.90 -7.84
CA GLU A 330 15.20 -16.01 -6.56
C GLU A 330 14.25 -16.41 -5.43
N ILE A 331 13.05 -15.82 -5.37
CA ILE A 331 12.01 -16.25 -4.42
C ILE A 331 11.75 -17.74 -4.60
N HIS A 332 11.47 -18.19 -5.83
CA HIS A 332 11.17 -19.59 -6.10
C HIS A 332 12.27 -20.55 -5.67
N ARG A 333 13.55 -20.20 -5.87
CA ARG A 333 14.70 -21.03 -5.48
C ARG A 333 14.83 -21.23 -3.97
N LYS A 334 14.31 -20.31 -3.16
CA LYS A 334 14.32 -20.41 -1.69
C LYS A 334 13.11 -21.15 -1.12
N MET A 335 12.10 -21.43 -1.95
CA MET A 335 10.90 -22.15 -1.53
C MET A 335 11.19 -23.62 -1.28
N ARG A 336 10.56 -24.15 -0.24
CA ARG A 336 10.58 -25.57 0.14
C ARG A 336 9.31 -26.25 -0.37
N PRO A 337 9.28 -27.60 -0.50
CA PRO A 337 8.05 -28.32 -0.79
C PRO A 337 6.92 -27.94 0.17
N GLY A 338 5.79 -27.51 -0.39
CA GLY A 338 4.62 -27.05 0.37
C GLY A 338 4.56 -25.53 0.61
N ASP A 339 5.59 -24.76 0.30
CA ASP A 339 5.49 -23.30 0.37
C ASP A 339 4.61 -22.73 -0.76
N ILE A 340 3.97 -21.59 -0.48
CA ILE A 340 3.32 -20.75 -1.50
C ILE A 340 3.83 -19.32 -1.45
N ALA A 341 3.89 -18.70 -2.61
CA ALA A 341 4.01 -17.27 -2.78
C ALA A 341 2.77 -16.76 -3.51
N VAL A 342 2.18 -15.68 -3.00
CA VAL A 342 1.05 -14.97 -3.58
C VAL A 342 1.51 -13.57 -3.94
N ILE A 343 1.39 -13.21 -5.22
CA ILE A 343 1.63 -11.86 -5.73
C ILE A 343 0.27 -11.23 -6.00
N THR A 344 0.04 -10.04 -5.43
CA THR A 344 -1.18 -9.25 -5.63
C THR A 344 -0.89 -7.76 -5.57
N ALA A 345 -1.93 -6.93 -5.74
CA ALA A 345 -1.96 -5.53 -5.34
C ALA A 345 -3.12 -5.30 -4.35
N ASP A 346 -3.27 -4.07 -3.87
CA ASP A 346 -4.31 -3.62 -2.94
C ASP A 346 -5.25 -2.56 -3.54
N HIS A 347 -4.90 -1.97 -4.69
CA HIS A 347 -5.76 -1.11 -5.51
C HIS A 347 -5.06 -0.86 -6.87
N GLY A 348 -5.59 0.05 -7.70
CA GLY A 348 -4.89 0.64 -8.84
C GLY A 348 -4.30 2.01 -8.52
N CYS A 349 -3.32 2.46 -9.29
CA CYS A 349 -2.91 3.87 -9.37
C CYS A 349 -2.32 4.12 -10.76
N ASP A 350 -3.21 4.20 -11.74
CA ASP A 350 -2.86 4.27 -13.15
C ASP A 350 -2.03 5.54 -13.44
N PRO A 351 -0.76 5.40 -13.87
CA PRO A 351 0.13 6.54 -14.05
C PRO A 351 -0.23 7.41 -15.26
N THR A 352 -1.27 7.06 -16.02
CA THR A 352 -1.81 7.87 -17.12
C THR A 352 -3.12 8.56 -16.74
N TRP A 353 -3.66 8.26 -15.55
CA TRP A 353 -4.94 8.79 -15.10
C TRP A 353 -4.87 10.26 -14.72
N ARG A 354 -6.02 10.92 -14.76
CA ARG A 354 -6.14 12.32 -14.32
C ARG A 354 -5.91 12.46 -12.82
N GLY A 355 -5.54 13.67 -12.39
CA GLY A 355 -5.26 13.97 -10.99
C GLY A 355 -4.07 13.16 -10.46
N THR A 356 -4.04 12.96 -9.15
CA THR A 356 -2.95 12.24 -8.46
C THR A 356 -3.47 11.21 -7.47
N ASP A 357 -4.75 10.84 -7.52
CA ASP A 357 -5.37 9.87 -6.61
C ASP A 357 -5.22 8.43 -7.15
N HIS A 358 -5.48 7.44 -6.30
CA HIS A 358 -5.61 6.03 -6.69
C HIS A 358 -6.74 5.82 -7.69
N THR A 359 -6.74 4.65 -8.34
CA THR A 359 -7.79 4.22 -9.26
C THR A 359 -8.48 2.97 -8.76
N ARG A 360 -9.82 2.95 -8.80
CA ARG A 360 -10.61 1.76 -8.46
C ARG A 360 -10.48 0.71 -9.56
N GLU A 361 -9.67 -0.31 -9.31
CA GLU A 361 -9.34 -1.38 -10.26
C GLU A 361 -9.43 -2.77 -9.61
N ARG A 362 -9.51 -3.83 -10.43
CA ARG A 362 -9.22 -5.18 -9.92
C ARG A 362 -7.72 -5.32 -9.67
N VAL A 363 -7.37 -6.20 -8.75
CA VAL A 363 -5.96 -6.55 -8.45
C VAL A 363 -5.64 -7.94 -8.99
N PRO A 364 -4.41 -8.19 -9.48
CA PRO A 364 -4.01 -9.50 -9.95
C PRO A 364 -3.83 -10.47 -8.77
N ILE A 365 -4.08 -11.76 -8.97
CA ILE A 365 -3.70 -12.82 -8.03
C ILE A 365 -2.89 -13.84 -8.80
N MET A 366 -1.62 -14.00 -8.41
CA MET A 366 -0.73 -15.03 -8.96
C MET A 366 -0.16 -15.84 -7.81
N VAL A 367 -0.45 -17.14 -7.77
CA VAL A 367 0.06 -18.05 -6.74
C VAL A 367 0.99 -19.08 -7.36
N PHE A 368 2.19 -19.19 -6.81
CA PHE A 368 3.19 -20.15 -7.26
C PHE A 368 3.91 -20.79 -6.09
N GLY A 369 4.54 -21.94 -6.34
CA GLY A 369 5.31 -22.67 -5.34
C GLY A 369 5.58 -24.10 -5.78
N PRO A 370 6.50 -24.80 -5.10
CA PRO A 370 6.80 -26.20 -5.41
C PRO A 370 5.55 -27.08 -5.23
N GLY A 371 5.03 -27.61 -6.34
CA GLY A 371 3.84 -28.48 -6.35
C GLY A 371 2.51 -27.78 -6.67
N ILE A 372 2.50 -26.45 -6.82
CA ILE A 372 1.30 -25.72 -7.27
C ILE A 372 1.00 -26.06 -8.73
N ARG A 373 -0.21 -26.57 -8.98
CA ARG A 373 -0.69 -26.89 -10.33
C ARG A 373 -1.34 -25.68 -10.97
N SER A 374 -1.08 -25.51 -12.27
CA SER A 374 -1.63 -24.40 -13.04
C SER A 374 -3.15 -24.50 -13.19
N ARG A 375 -3.87 -23.43 -12.84
CA ARG A 375 -5.34 -23.34 -13.00
C ARG A 375 -5.80 -21.88 -12.85
N SER A 376 -6.79 -21.46 -13.65
CA SER A 376 -7.46 -20.17 -13.40
C SER A 376 -8.35 -20.25 -12.16
N ILE A 377 -8.28 -19.25 -11.28
CA ILE A 377 -9.18 -19.09 -10.12
C ILE A 377 -10.37 -18.16 -10.40
N GLY A 378 -10.47 -17.63 -11.62
CA GLY A 378 -11.52 -16.70 -12.01
C GLY A 378 -11.32 -15.28 -11.47
N ILE A 379 -12.38 -14.49 -11.56
CA ILE A 379 -12.51 -13.22 -10.85
C ILE A 379 -13.09 -13.52 -9.47
N ARG A 380 -12.32 -13.22 -8.43
CA ARG A 380 -12.72 -13.32 -7.03
C ARG A 380 -13.59 -12.13 -6.67
N SER A 381 -14.63 -12.38 -5.87
CA SER A 381 -15.63 -11.36 -5.53
C SER A 381 -15.18 -10.41 -4.41
N THR A 382 -14.05 -10.68 -3.76
CA THR A 382 -13.46 -9.87 -2.69
C THR A 382 -11.95 -10.14 -2.61
N PHE A 383 -11.16 -9.18 -2.14
CA PHE A 383 -9.75 -9.39 -1.83
C PHE A 383 -9.56 -10.36 -0.66
N ALA A 384 -10.57 -10.52 0.22
CA ALA A 384 -10.53 -11.44 1.36
C ALA A 384 -10.29 -12.90 0.96
N ASP A 385 -10.60 -13.28 -0.29
CA ASP A 385 -10.29 -14.60 -0.82
C ASP A 385 -8.78 -14.90 -0.82
N ILE A 386 -7.93 -13.87 -0.90
CA ILE A 386 -6.46 -14.00 -0.81
C ILE A 386 -6.07 -14.46 0.59
N GLY A 387 -6.50 -13.73 1.62
CA GLY A 387 -6.21 -14.06 3.01
C GLY A 387 -6.78 -15.40 3.43
N GLU A 388 -8.00 -15.73 3.00
CA GLU A 388 -8.60 -17.04 3.29
C GLU A 388 -7.89 -18.20 2.59
N SER A 389 -7.30 -17.96 1.42
CA SER A 389 -6.48 -18.95 0.72
C SER A 389 -5.15 -19.18 1.45
N VAL A 390 -4.53 -18.11 1.97
CA VAL A 390 -3.35 -18.21 2.83
C VAL A 390 -3.70 -18.93 4.14
N ALA A 391 -4.82 -18.59 4.78
CA ALA A 391 -5.30 -19.23 6.01
C ALA A 391 -5.47 -20.75 5.80
N ALA A 392 -6.21 -21.15 4.76
CA ALA A 392 -6.46 -22.56 4.45
C ALA A 392 -5.16 -23.33 4.20
N HIS A 393 -4.20 -22.72 3.48
CA HIS A 393 -2.90 -23.34 3.19
C HIS A 393 -2.04 -23.54 4.44
N LEU A 394 -2.13 -22.62 5.40
CA LEU A 394 -1.41 -22.69 6.68
C LEU A 394 -2.18 -23.47 7.78
N GLY A 395 -3.36 -24.00 7.46
CA GLY A 395 -4.19 -24.76 8.41
C GLY A 395 -4.83 -23.88 9.50
N ILE A 396 -5.15 -22.64 9.16
CA ILE A 396 -5.86 -21.68 10.03
C ILE A 396 -7.35 -21.74 9.71
N GLU A 397 -8.18 -21.73 10.76
CA GLU A 397 -9.64 -21.74 10.64
C GLU A 397 -10.14 -20.54 9.80
N PRO A 398 -11.17 -20.75 8.96
CA PRO A 398 -11.67 -19.72 8.06
C PRO A 398 -12.28 -18.54 8.80
N GLY A 399 -12.19 -17.37 8.18
CA GLY A 399 -12.72 -16.11 8.67
C GLY A 399 -14.19 -15.92 8.30
N LYS A 400 -14.70 -14.73 8.64
CA LYS A 400 -16.09 -14.34 8.32
C LYS A 400 -16.27 -13.97 6.84
N TYR A 401 -15.22 -13.42 6.22
CA TYR A 401 -15.25 -12.88 4.87
C TYR A 401 -14.28 -13.63 3.97
N GLY A 402 -14.62 -13.68 2.68
CA GLY A 402 -13.84 -14.40 1.68
C GLY A 402 -14.03 -15.92 1.71
N ARG A 403 -13.47 -16.59 0.71
CA ARG A 403 -13.44 -18.04 0.55
C ARG A 403 -12.14 -18.45 -0.11
N SER A 404 -11.47 -19.45 0.48
CA SER A 404 -10.27 -20.05 -0.11
C SER A 404 -10.54 -20.56 -1.53
N PHE A 405 -9.55 -20.38 -2.41
CA PHE A 405 -9.50 -20.96 -3.75
C PHE A 405 -8.45 -22.07 -3.90
N MET A 406 -7.77 -22.42 -2.81
CA MET A 406 -6.73 -23.46 -2.75
C MET A 406 -7.27 -24.87 -2.90
#